data_AF-A0A972APV6-F1
#
_entry.id   AF-A0A972APV6-F1
#
_cell.length_a   1.000
_cell.length_b   1.000
_cell.length_c   1.000
_cell.angle_alpha   90.00
_cell.angle_beta   90.00
_cell.angle_gamma   90.00
#
_symmetry.space_group_name_H-M   'P 1'
#
loop_
_entity.id
_entity.type
_entity.pdbx_description
1 polymer ?
#
loop_
_entity_poly.entity_id
_entity_poly.type
_entity_poly.pdbx_seq_one_letter_code
_entity_poly.pdbx_strand_id
1 'polypeptide(L)'
;MENIENMLKERKKTLDKVEVPEELGERLSRALNGKRVLKRRNNSWRIKAAAVCLAVLLAGYNFNTLAFYGKKLLGYDQVMNGTLKQLNELGKGQLIGKSHTFQNGVSVTLDGIMLDESQLLAFYTVHDPRGQVDSVNLQPIMQLNGLFGSYMAEGGQGEINEENTEIKWLMGFEPPFFLERTLHFKFGLIDDNTLEEGAISFKLDRTKAMGRTLKKTIDQTFELEQTKIKFESILASPTRTVIYGSIQNILEVARDQLRGERLRMNHLTVSLIANNNEVISQQGGGMSTDMRGITFEQSFDALPEDLQSLHIKLESMSVDRDVNEKVNLNKVETKREIEILGQEIEIDRVYESNDSTFVTITSDESTVLTRVYLMIDGNEVELQNTVTENLDKLPDGRIRHTRTLHFPGKGDNLALHIERITFTELYNITFEVPVN
;
A
#
# COMPACT_ATOMS: atom_id res chain seq x y z
N MET A 1 32.22 14.61 26.57
CA MET A 1 32.46 13.15 26.69
C MET A 1 33.92 12.80 26.97
N GLU A 2 34.91 13.61 26.57
CA GLU A 2 36.36 13.35 26.82
C GLU A 2 36.77 13.12 28.29
N ASN A 3 36.07 13.70 29.26
CA ASN A 3 36.50 13.65 30.66
C ASN A 3 36.25 12.27 31.32
N ILE A 4 35.22 11.54 30.89
CA ILE A 4 34.89 10.21 31.43
C ILE A 4 35.83 9.14 30.85
N GLU A 5 36.15 9.24 29.56
CA GLU A 5 37.08 8.31 28.91
C GLU A 5 38.49 8.40 29.51
N ASN A 6 38.95 9.60 29.84
CA ASN A 6 40.26 9.79 30.46
C ASN A 6 40.30 9.20 31.88
N MET A 7 39.25 9.40 32.68
CA MET A 7 39.12 8.78 34.01
C MET A 7 39.11 7.25 33.94
N LEU A 8 38.46 6.67 32.94
CA LEU A 8 38.40 5.21 32.75
C LEU A 8 39.75 4.64 32.30
N LYS A 9 40.47 5.33 31.41
CA LYS A 9 41.83 4.93 31.00
C LYS A 9 42.83 4.97 32.15
N GLU A 10 42.71 5.95 33.04
CA GLU A 10 43.55 6.05 34.23
C GLU A 10 43.27 4.94 35.25
N ARG A 11 41.98 4.65 35.49
CA ARG A 11 41.58 3.53 36.37
C ARG A 11 41.99 2.17 35.81
N LYS A 12 41.95 1.97 34.50
CA LYS A 12 42.43 0.74 33.86
C LYS A 12 43.93 0.54 34.11
N LYS A 13 44.75 1.59 33.94
CA LYS A 13 46.19 1.53 34.24
C LYS A 13 46.50 1.22 35.71
N THR A 14 45.62 1.60 36.65
CA THR A 14 45.77 1.21 38.06
C THR A 14 45.39 -0.23 38.34
N LEU A 15 44.42 -0.79 37.63
CA LEU A 15 43.97 -2.18 37.79
C LEU A 15 44.94 -3.18 37.15
N ASP A 16 45.54 -2.83 36.01
CA ASP A 16 46.50 -3.68 35.31
C ASP A 16 47.85 -3.84 36.07
N LYS A 17 48.06 -3.07 37.14
CA LYS A 17 49.24 -3.15 38.03
C LYS A 17 49.00 -3.96 39.31
N VAL A 18 47.80 -4.48 39.50
CA VAL A 18 47.46 -5.29 40.69
C VAL A 18 47.81 -6.75 40.40
N GLU A 19 48.95 -7.21 40.91
CA GLU A 19 49.28 -8.63 40.90
C GLU A 19 48.39 -9.38 41.89
N VAL A 20 47.80 -10.48 41.43
CA VAL A 20 46.91 -11.32 42.23
C VAL A 20 47.76 -12.09 43.26
N PRO A 21 47.48 -11.97 44.57
CA PRO A 21 48.22 -12.70 45.59
C PRO A 21 48.10 -14.22 45.39
N GLU A 22 49.22 -14.97 45.45
CA GLU A 22 49.23 -16.43 45.25
C GLU A 22 48.28 -17.19 46.20
N GLU A 23 48.01 -16.63 47.38
CA GLU A 23 47.12 -17.24 48.39
C GLU A 23 45.63 -17.26 48.02
N LEU A 24 45.21 -16.51 46.99
CA LEU A 24 43.80 -16.42 46.57
C LEU A 24 43.33 -17.74 45.93
N GLY A 25 44.20 -18.40 45.15
CA GLY A 25 43.90 -19.70 44.53
C GLY A 25 43.75 -20.83 45.56
N GLU A 26 44.61 -20.85 46.57
CA GLU A 26 44.50 -21.84 47.66
C GLU A 26 43.27 -21.62 48.53
N ARG A 27 42.92 -20.36 48.83
CA ARG A 27 41.71 -20.02 49.61
C ARG A 27 40.43 -20.42 48.88
N LEU A 28 40.37 -20.21 47.57
CA LEU A 28 39.23 -20.63 46.74
C LEU A 28 39.11 -22.16 46.68
N SER A 29 40.22 -22.88 46.49
CA SER A 29 40.23 -24.35 46.50
C SER A 29 39.82 -24.95 47.85
N ARG A 30 40.26 -24.36 48.97
CA ARG A 30 39.82 -24.77 50.32
C ARG A 30 38.35 -24.45 50.59
N ALA A 31 37.85 -23.31 50.09
CA ALA A 31 36.44 -22.94 50.23
C ALA A 31 35.50 -23.84 49.41
N LEU A 32 35.96 -24.34 48.26
CA LEU A 32 35.20 -25.28 47.42
C LEU A 32 35.13 -26.69 48.02
N ASN A 33 36.27 -27.21 48.49
CA ASN A 33 36.37 -28.59 48.96
C ASN A 33 35.93 -28.81 50.43
N GLY A 34 35.67 -27.73 51.18
CA GLY A 34 35.36 -27.77 52.62
C GLY A 34 33.88 -27.96 53.01
N LYS A 35 32.91 -27.94 52.09
CA LYS A 35 31.49 -28.06 52.45
C LYS A 35 31.01 -29.52 52.45
N ARG A 36 31.18 -30.20 53.58
CA ARG A 36 30.32 -31.33 53.96
C ARG A 36 28.87 -30.86 53.98
N VAL A 37 28.03 -31.48 53.15
CA VAL A 37 26.58 -31.20 53.07
C VAL A 37 25.92 -31.60 54.39
N LEU A 38 25.73 -30.62 55.27
CA LEU A 38 24.79 -30.74 56.38
C LEU A 38 23.37 -30.77 55.78
N LYS A 39 22.65 -31.89 55.95
CA LYS A 39 21.24 -32.03 55.56
C LYS A 39 20.40 -30.93 56.24
N ARG A 40 20.12 -29.85 55.51
CA ARG A 40 19.22 -28.78 55.96
C ARG A 40 17.78 -29.25 55.78
N ARG A 41 17.05 -29.33 56.88
CA ARG A 41 15.63 -29.74 56.95
C ARG A 41 14.82 -28.90 55.95
N ASN A 42 14.29 -29.58 54.95
CA ASN A 42 13.63 -29.00 53.79
C ASN A 42 12.25 -28.46 54.20
N ASN A 43 12.14 -27.18 54.55
CA ASN A 43 10.82 -26.56 54.75
C ASN A 43 10.30 -26.04 53.40
N SER A 44 10.09 -26.98 52.47
CA SER A 44 9.72 -26.74 51.08
C SER A 44 8.37 -26.01 50.95
N TRP A 45 7.49 -26.11 51.95
CA TRP A 45 6.23 -25.39 51.99
C TRP A 45 6.43 -23.88 52.03
N ARG A 46 7.34 -23.36 52.87
CA ARG A 46 7.51 -21.91 53.03
C ARG A 46 8.13 -21.27 51.80
N ILE A 47 9.02 -22.00 51.11
CA ILE A 47 9.61 -21.55 49.84
C ILE A 47 8.58 -21.61 48.71
N LYS A 48 7.77 -22.67 48.63
CA LYS A 48 6.65 -22.75 47.68
C LYS A 48 5.61 -21.67 47.92
N ALA A 49 5.26 -21.42 49.19
CA ALA A 49 4.32 -20.37 49.58
C ALA A 49 4.87 -18.98 49.27
N ALA A 50 6.16 -18.72 49.54
CA ALA A 50 6.81 -17.46 49.18
C ALA A 50 6.85 -17.26 47.66
N ALA A 51 7.15 -18.30 46.88
CA ALA A 51 7.14 -18.24 45.42
C ALA A 51 5.74 -17.98 44.85
N VAL A 52 4.71 -18.64 45.39
CA VAL A 52 3.31 -18.40 45.02
C VAL A 52 2.87 -16.99 45.41
N CYS A 53 3.23 -16.51 46.59
CA CYS A 53 2.94 -15.13 47.01
C CYS A 53 3.66 -14.11 46.11
N LEU A 54 4.91 -14.36 45.74
CA LEU A 54 5.65 -13.51 44.81
C LEU A 54 5.01 -13.51 43.42
N ALA A 55 4.58 -14.67 42.92
CA ALA A 55 3.89 -14.80 41.65
C ALA A 55 2.52 -14.09 41.68
N VAL A 56 1.75 -14.21 42.77
CA VAL A 56 0.47 -13.51 42.96
C VAL A 56 0.66 -12.01 43.11
N LEU A 57 1.72 -11.55 43.80
CA LEU A 57 2.05 -10.13 43.91
C LEU A 57 2.51 -9.55 42.57
N LEU A 58 3.35 -10.28 41.81
CA LEU A 58 3.80 -9.86 40.49
C LEU A 58 2.65 -9.86 39.48
N ALA A 59 1.82 -10.91 39.49
CA ALA A 59 0.65 -11.02 38.61
C ALA A 59 -0.47 -10.05 39.01
N GLY A 60 -0.66 -9.78 40.31
CA GLY A 60 -1.69 -8.87 40.83
C GLY A 60 -1.31 -7.39 40.68
N TYR A 61 -0.06 -7.04 41.01
CA TYR A 61 0.44 -5.66 40.89
C TYR A 61 0.58 -5.25 39.42
N ASN A 62 1.01 -6.17 38.57
CA ASN A 62 1.07 -5.95 37.13
C ASN A 62 -0.17 -6.47 36.39
N PHE A 63 -1.27 -6.83 37.06
CA PHE A 63 -2.43 -7.39 36.36
C PHE A 63 -2.99 -6.39 35.35
N ASN A 64 -3.08 -5.12 35.74
CA ASN A 64 -3.53 -4.05 34.86
C ASN A 64 -2.56 -3.80 33.71
N THR A 65 -1.26 -3.91 33.94
CA THR A 65 -0.22 -3.80 32.88
C THR A 65 -0.24 -5.02 31.96
N LEU A 66 -0.30 -6.25 32.48
CA LEU A 66 -0.46 -7.48 31.69
C LEU A 66 -1.79 -7.50 30.92
N ALA A 67 -2.88 -7.03 31.51
CA ALA A 67 -4.17 -6.90 30.85
C ALA A 67 -4.17 -5.77 29.79
N PHE A 68 -3.34 -4.75 29.96
CA PHE A 68 -3.13 -3.68 29.00
C PHE A 68 -2.28 -4.13 27.80
N TYR A 69 -1.13 -4.79 28.05
CA TYR A 69 -0.30 -5.39 27.00
C TYR A 69 -1.01 -6.57 26.31
N GLY A 70 -1.82 -7.33 27.04
CA GLY A 70 -2.65 -8.41 26.51
C GLY A 70 -3.84 -7.97 25.68
N LYS A 71 -3.99 -6.67 25.39
CA LYS A 71 -5.00 -6.14 24.45
C LYS A 71 -4.38 -5.55 23.17
N LYS A 72 -3.05 -5.41 23.12
CA LYS A 72 -2.34 -4.82 21.98
C LYS A 72 -1.83 -5.91 21.03
N LEU A 73 -1.84 -5.60 19.74
CA LEU A 73 -1.16 -6.35 18.69
C LEU A 73 0.31 -5.95 18.70
N LEU A 74 1.21 -6.88 19.02
CA LEU A 74 2.63 -6.59 19.20
C LEU A 74 3.45 -6.93 17.95
N GLY A 75 4.44 -6.08 17.66
CA GLY A 75 5.38 -6.25 16.55
C GLY A 75 4.80 -5.97 15.17
N TYR A 76 3.69 -5.24 15.10
CA TYR A 76 3.10 -4.75 13.85
C TYR A 76 3.49 -3.28 13.57
N ASP A 77 4.44 -2.73 14.32
CA ASP A 77 4.77 -1.31 14.29
C ASP A 77 5.29 -0.82 12.93
N GLN A 78 5.94 -1.69 12.15
CA GLN A 78 6.42 -1.33 10.81
C GLN A 78 5.31 -1.33 9.74
N VAL A 79 4.25 -2.10 9.98
CA VAL A 79 3.11 -2.23 9.06
C VAL A 79 1.88 -1.46 9.52
N MET A 80 1.94 -0.72 10.62
CA MET A 80 0.85 0.16 11.07
C MET A 80 1.20 1.62 10.75
N ASN A 81 0.26 2.34 10.13
CA ASN A 81 0.33 3.80 10.06
C ASN A 81 0.09 4.43 11.45
N GLY A 82 0.26 5.75 11.56
CA GLY A 82 0.11 6.48 12.82
C GLY A 82 -1.25 6.26 13.50
N THR A 83 -2.33 6.30 12.72
CA THR A 83 -3.70 6.08 13.21
C THR A 83 -3.90 4.68 13.76
N LEU A 84 -3.47 3.64 13.04
CA LEU A 84 -3.61 2.26 13.47
C LEU A 84 -2.79 1.96 14.73
N LYS A 85 -1.62 2.58 14.88
CA LYS A 85 -0.84 2.53 16.13
C LYS A 85 -1.64 3.07 17.30
N GLN A 86 -2.25 4.25 17.16
CA GLN A 86 -3.07 4.83 18.23
C GLN A 86 -4.28 3.94 18.58
N LEU A 87 -4.98 3.40 17.58
CA LEU A 87 -6.10 2.49 17.80
C LEU A 87 -5.68 1.20 18.50
N ASN A 88 -4.52 0.65 18.13
CA ASN A 88 -3.92 -0.49 18.80
C ASN A 88 -3.57 -0.16 20.27
N GLU A 89 -3.01 1.01 20.52
CA GLU A 89 -2.69 1.48 21.87
C GLU A 89 -3.92 1.63 22.76
N LEU A 90 -5.03 2.06 22.17
CA LEU A 90 -6.36 2.15 22.80
C LEU A 90 -7.05 0.79 22.97
N GLY A 91 -6.44 -0.30 22.48
CA GLY A 91 -6.98 -1.65 22.57
C GLY A 91 -8.25 -1.85 21.74
N LYS A 92 -8.38 -1.13 20.62
CA LYS A 92 -9.55 -1.18 19.71
C LYS A 92 -9.52 -2.37 18.73
N GLY A 93 -8.57 -3.28 18.91
CA GLY A 93 -8.51 -4.56 18.20
C GLY A 93 -9.20 -5.70 18.95
N GLN A 94 -9.59 -6.72 18.20
CA GLN A 94 -9.95 -8.02 18.71
C GLN A 94 -8.79 -8.99 18.48
N LEU A 95 -8.14 -9.41 19.57
CA LEU A 95 -7.16 -10.50 19.51
C LEU A 95 -7.84 -11.83 19.18
N ILE A 96 -7.20 -12.60 18.31
CA ILE A 96 -7.66 -13.92 17.87
C ILE A 96 -6.67 -15.00 18.32
N GLY A 97 -5.39 -14.87 17.97
CA GLY A 97 -4.30 -15.78 18.36
C GLY A 97 -4.52 -17.23 17.95
N LYS A 98 -5.10 -17.47 16.77
CA LYS A 98 -5.35 -18.82 16.24
C LYS A 98 -4.46 -19.09 15.05
N SER A 99 -4.01 -20.33 14.92
CA SER A 99 -3.07 -20.72 13.86
C SER A 99 -3.56 -21.92 13.07
N HIS A 100 -3.04 -22.04 11.86
CA HIS A 100 -3.11 -23.21 11.01
C HIS A 100 -1.70 -23.56 10.55
N THR A 101 -1.37 -24.85 10.49
CA THR A 101 -0.05 -25.33 10.05
C THR A 101 -0.25 -26.26 8.87
N PHE A 102 0.41 -25.93 7.77
CA PHE A 102 0.44 -26.72 6.54
C PHE A 102 1.32 -27.96 6.70
N GLN A 103 1.19 -28.92 5.78
CA GLN A 103 1.95 -30.17 5.85
C GLN A 103 3.46 -29.97 5.82
N ASN A 104 3.94 -28.93 5.12
CA ASN A 104 5.35 -28.59 5.04
C ASN A 104 5.90 -27.82 6.26
N GLY A 105 5.07 -27.60 7.29
CA GLY A 105 5.45 -26.95 8.53
C GLY A 105 5.31 -25.43 8.53
N VAL A 106 5.02 -24.80 7.38
CA VAL A 106 4.64 -23.38 7.34
C VAL A 106 3.38 -23.19 8.17
N SER A 107 3.34 -22.13 8.97
CA SER A 107 2.18 -21.81 9.79
C SER A 107 1.71 -20.39 9.58
N VAL A 108 0.38 -20.21 9.60
CA VAL A 108 -0.28 -18.92 9.53
C VAL A 108 -1.03 -18.72 10.83
N THR A 109 -0.79 -17.59 11.49
CA THR A 109 -1.44 -17.20 12.74
C THR A 109 -2.22 -15.92 12.52
N LEU A 110 -3.54 -15.95 12.72
CA LEU A 110 -4.35 -14.73 12.79
C LEU A 110 -4.23 -14.19 14.21
N ASP A 111 -3.41 -13.14 14.38
CA ASP A 111 -3.10 -12.53 15.67
C ASP A 111 -4.26 -11.68 16.17
N GLY A 112 -4.87 -10.90 15.28
CA GLY A 112 -6.09 -10.20 15.58
C GLY A 112 -6.70 -9.48 14.39
N ILE A 113 -7.78 -8.77 14.68
CA ILE A 113 -8.52 -7.99 13.70
C ILE A 113 -8.88 -6.61 14.26
N MET A 114 -9.05 -5.65 13.38
CA MET A 114 -9.74 -4.40 13.65
C MET A 114 -10.90 -4.28 12.67
N LEU A 115 -12.05 -3.81 13.16
CA LEU A 115 -13.24 -3.66 12.34
C LEU A 115 -13.80 -2.25 12.55
N ASP A 116 -14.10 -1.59 11.45
CA ASP A 116 -14.98 -0.43 11.44
C ASP A 116 -15.99 -0.50 10.29
N GLU A 117 -16.69 0.59 10.02
CA GLU A 117 -17.68 0.63 8.93
C GLU A 117 -17.05 0.63 7.53
N SER A 118 -15.78 1.00 7.38
CA SER A 118 -15.14 1.09 6.07
C SER A 118 -14.35 -0.16 5.72
N GLN A 119 -13.84 -0.92 6.69
CA GLN A 119 -13.06 -2.14 6.44
C GLN A 119 -12.94 -3.08 7.64
N LEU A 120 -12.49 -4.30 7.36
CA LEU A 120 -11.87 -5.18 8.34
C LEU A 120 -10.38 -5.32 8.03
N LEU A 121 -9.54 -5.02 9.02
CA LEU A 121 -8.10 -5.22 8.98
C LEU A 121 -7.74 -6.51 9.72
N ALA A 122 -7.05 -7.43 9.05
CA ALA A 122 -6.50 -8.64 9.64
C ALA A 122 -5.00 -8.48 9.88
N PHE A 123 -4.57 -8.80 11.09
CA PHE A 123 -3.17 -8.86 11.50
C PHE A 123 -2.80 -10.33 11.61
N TYR A 124 -1.97 -10.82 10.69
CA TYR A 124 -1.55 -12.20 10.68
C TYR A 124 -0.06 -12.38 10.48
N THR A 125 0.48 -13.43 11.08
CA THR A 125 1.88 -13.82 11.01
C THR A 125 2.00 -15.09 10.19
N VAL A 126 2.94 -15.12 9.25
CA VAL A 126 3.35 -16.35 8.56
C VAL A 126 4.73 -16.72 9.05
N HIS A 127 4.90 -17.98 9.45
CA HIS A 127 6.17 -18.52 9.92
C HIS A 127 6.59 -19.70 9.06
N ASP A 128 7.82 -19.66 8.55
CA ASP A 128 8.46 -20.77 7.84
C ASP A 128 9.63 -21.33 8.68
N PRO A 129 9.53 -22.58 9.18
CA PRO A 129 10.61 -23.19 9.96
C PRO A 129 11.91 -23.40 9.16
N ARG A 130 11.88 -23.27 7.82
CA ARG A 130 13.04 -23.41 6.94
C ARG A 130 13.83 -22.11 6.78
N GLY A 131 13.33 -20.97 7.27
CA GLY A 131 13.97 -19.66 7.14
C GLY A 131 13.91 -19.09 5.72
N GLN A 132 12.84 -19.38 4.98
CA GLN A 132 12.60 -18.92 3.61
C GLN A 132 11.20 -18.32 3.48
N VAL A 133 10.80 -17.51 4.45
CA VAL A 133 9.43 -17.00 4.52
C VAL A 133 9.06 -16.10 3.33
N ASP A 134 10.04 -15.46 2.71
CA ASP A 134 9.93 -14.68 1.48
C ASP A 134 9.51 -15.52 0.25
N SER A 135 9.80 -16.82 0.26
CA SER A 135 9.43 -17.76 -0.80
C SER A 135 8.01 -18.34 -0.64
N VAL A 136 7.34 -18.07 0.48
CA VAL A 136 6.03 -18.64 0.80
C VAL A 136 4.93 -17.98 -0.03
N ASN A 137 4.25 -18.77 -0.87
CA ASN A 137 3.19 -18.29 -1.76
C ASN A 137 1.79 -18.61 -1.20
N LEU A 138 1.18 -17.63 -0.51
CA LEU A 138 -0.14 -17.75 0.15
C LEU A 138 -1.32 -17.15 -0.64
N GLN A 139 -1.08 -16.60 -1.83
CA GLN A 139 -1.98 -15.65 -2.47
C GLN A 139 -3.16 -16.19 -3.33
N PRO A 140 -3.29 -17.49 -3.70
CA PRO A 140 -4.37 -17.87 -4.62
C PRO A 140 -5.80 -17.68 -4.11
N ILE A 141 -6.04 -17.69 -2.79
CA ILE A 141 -7.40 -17.80 -2.21
C ILE A 141 -7.60 -16.99 -0.91
N MET A 142 -6.91 -15.85 -0.76
CA MET A 142 -7.02 -15.07 0.48
C MET A 142 -8.33 -14.29 0.56
N GLN A 143 -9.24 -14.73 1.44
CA GLN A 143 -10.58 -14.14 1.61
C GLN A 143 -11.14 -14.42 3.01
N LEU A 144 -12.14 -13.63 3.41
CA LEU A 144 -12.95 -13.89 4.60
C LEU A 144 -14.32 -14.42 4.17
N ASN A 145 -14.67 -15.64 4.59
CA ASN A 145 -15.99 -16.19 4.31
C ASN A 145 -16.88 -16.06 5.55
N GLY A 146 -18.08 -15.54 5.35
CA GLY A 146 -19.15 -15.50 6.34
C GLY A 146 -20.38 -16.28 5.89
N LEU A 147 -21.48 -16.13 6.63
CA LEU A 147 -22.76 -16.72 6.29
C LEU A 147 -23.43 -15.99 5.11
N PHE A 148 -23.19 -14.69 4.98
CA PHE A 148 -23.89 -13.81 4.04
C PHE A 148 -23.03 -13.44 2.81
N GLY A 149 -21.75 -13.82 2.77
CA GLY A 149 -20.90 -13.53 1.64
C GLY A 149 -19.45 -13.97 1.82
N SER A 150 -18.67 -13.73 0.77
CA SER A 150 -17.21 -13.73 0.80
C SER A 150 -16.72 -12.30 0.67
N TYR A 151 -15.73 -11.94 1.47
CA TYR A 151 -15.14 -10.60 1.50
C TYR A 151 -13.70 -10.73 1.02
N MET A 152 -13.42 -10.11 -0.12
CA MET A 152 -12.11 -10.22 -0.79
C MET A 152 -11.08 -9.34 -0.09
N ALA A 153 -9.81 -9.74 -0.19
CA ALA A 153 -8.70 -8.88 0.21
C ALA A 153 -8.61 -7.67 -0.73
N GLU A 154 -8.54 -6.47 -0.17
CA GLU A 154 -8.40 -5.21 -0.92
C GLU A 154 -6.92 -4.81 -1.11
N GLY A 155 -6.04 -5.31 -0.25
CA GLY A 155 -4.62 -5.03 -0.28
C GLY A 155 -3.99 -5.17 1.11
N GLY A 156 -2.68 -5.29 1.16
CA GLY A 156 -1.97 -5.45 2.41
C GLY A 156 -0.47 -5.19 2.29
N GLN A 157 0.17 -5.07 3.43
CA GLN A 157 1.61 -4.85 3.55
C GLN A 157 2.19 -5.78 4.60
N GLY A 158 3.42 -6.24 4.36
CA GLY A 158 4.10 -7.23 5.17
C GLY A 158 5.52 -6.79 5.52
N GLU A 159 5.97 -7.14 6.71
CA GLU A 159 7.35 -6.93 7.16
C GLU A 159 7.98 -8.27 7.53
N ILE A 160 9.13 -8.56 6.93
CA ILE A 160 9.91 -9.79 7.18
C ILE A 160 10.88 -9.53 8.33
N ASN A 161 11.06 -10.50 9.23
CA ASN A 161 12.06 -10.41 10.28
C ASN A 161 13.50 -10.60 9.77
N GLU A 162 14.48 -10.19 10.56
CA GLU A 162 15.90 -10.30 10.20
C GLU A 162 16.33 -11.75 9.89
N GLU A 163 15.71 -12.73 10.53
CA GLU A 163 16.03 -14.14 10.34
C GLU A 163 15.33 -14.79 9.13
N ASN A 164 14.49 -14.06 8.38
CA ASN A 164 13.69 -14.56 7.25
C ASN A 164 12.83 -15.80 7.58
N THR A 165 12.41 -15.92 8.85
CA THR A 165 11.59 -17.01 9.36
C THR A 165 10.14 -16.59 9.59
N GLU A 166 9.86 -15.29 9.65
CA GLU A 166 8.57 -14.73 9.99
C GLU A 166 8.26 -13.51 9.12
N ILE A 167 7.03 -13.41 8.63
CA ILE A 167 6.49 -12.20 8.01
C ILE A 167 5.18 -11.83 8.69
N LYS A 168 5.09 -10.57 9.11
CA LYS A 168 3.89 -9.99 9.73
C LYS A 168 3.15 -9.15 8.73
N TRP A 169 1.88 -9.48 8.51
CA TRP A 169 1.01 -8.87 7.52
C TRP A 169 -0.12 -8.07 8.16
N LEU A 170 -0.32 -6.87 7.63
CA LEU A 170 -1.57 -6.13 7.73
C LEU A 170 -2.31 -6.27 6.41
N MET A 171 -3.52 -6.82 6.42
CA MET A 171 -4.35 -7.00 5.23
C MET A 171 -5.73 -6.39 5.43
N GLY A 172 -6.17 -5.57 4.48
CA GLY A 172 -7.52 -5.01 4.44
C GLY A 172 -8.49 -5.89 3.66
N PHE A 173 -9.72 -5.93 4.14
CA PHE A 173 -10.85 -6.62 3.54
C PHE A 173 -12.07 -5.70 3.54
N GLU A 174 -12.97 -5.96 2.59
CA GLU A 174 -14.30 -5.35 2.60
C GLU A 174 -14.97 -5.54 3.97
N PRO A 175 -15.72 -4.55 4.47
CA PRO A 175 -16.37 -4.63 5.77
C PRO A 175 -17.43 -5.75 5.76
N PRO A 176 -17.33 -6.75 6.67
CA PRO A 176 -18.28 -7.84 6.71
C PRO A 176 -19.70 -7.37 7.00
N PHE A 177 -20.69 -7.97 6.32
CA PHE A 177 -22.10 -7.65 6.48
C PHE A 177 -22.49 -7.62 7.96
N PHE A 178 -23.29 -6.62 8.37
CA PHE A 178 -23.48 -6.31 9.79
C PHE A 178 -24.07 -7.44 10.65
N LEU A 179 -24.72 -8.44 10.05
CA LEU A 179 -25.24 -9.63 10.73
C LEU A 179 -24.24 -10.80 10.80
N GLU A 180 -23.06 -10.67 10.20
CA GLU A 180 -21.98 -11.66 10.35
C GLU A 180 -21.55 -11.77 11.81
N ARG A 181 -21.50 -13.02 12.28
CA ARG A 181 -21.08 -13.38 13.65
C ARG A 181 -19.84 -14.25 13.69
N THR A 182 -19.62 -15.03 12.64
CA THR A 182 -18.49 -15.95 12.52
C THR A 182 -17.92 -15.77 11.13
N LEU A 183 -16.60 -15.60 11.07
CA LEU A 183 -15.87 -15.51 9.82
C LEU A 183 -14.81 -16.60 9.77
N HIS A 184 -14.49 -17.01 8.55
CA HIS A 184 -13.46 -17.97 8.22
C HIS A 184 -12.41 -17.25 7.39
N PHE A 185 -11.25 -16.97 7.97
CA PHE A 185 -10.11 -16.48 7.22
C PHE A 185 -9.52 -17.64 6.44
N LYS A 186 -9.75 -17.66 5.13
CA LYS A 186 -9.27 -18.68 4.20
C LYS A 186 -8.05 -18.18 3.45
N PHE A 187 -7.11 -19.07 3.25
CA PHE A 187 -5.84 -18.83 2.57
C PHE A 187 -5.33 -20.17 2.05
N GLY A 188 -4.41 -20.15 1.08
CA GLY A 188 -3.93 -21.38 0.47
C GLY A 188 -2.47 -21.27 0.14
N LEU A 189 -1.73 -22.34 0.41
CA LEU A 189 -0.30 -22.43 0.18
C LEU A 189 -0.06 -23.22 -1.11
N ILE A 190 0.71 -22.64 -2.03
CA ILE A 190 1.27 -23.41 -3.15
C ILE A 190 2.59 -24.01 -2.70
N ASP A 191 2.66 -25.35 -2.71
CA ASP A 191 3.88 -26.12 -2.47
C ASP A 191 4.02 -27.18 -3.58
N ASP A 192 5.15 -27.18 -4.29
CA ASP A 192 5.43 -28.08 -5.43
C ASP A 192 4.26 -28.23 -6.43
N ASN A 193 3.64 -27.10 -6.83
CA ASN A 193 2.47 -27.02 -7.71
C ASN A 193 1.17 -27.66 -7.15
N THR A 194 1.12 -27.98 -5.86
CA THR A 194 -0.09 -28.39 -5.16
C THR A 194 -0.62 -27.26 -4.30
N LEU A 195 -1.94 -27.06 -4.32
CA LEU A 195 -2.61 -26.08 -3.47
C LEU A 195 -3.12 -26.78 -2.22
N GLU A 196 -2.57 -26.41 -1.05
CA GLU A 196 -3.12 -26.80 0.24
C GLU A 196 -3.96 -25.63 0.79
N GLU A 197 -5.22 -25.88 1.15
CA GLU A 197 -6.11 -24.86 1.71
C GLU A 197 -6.07 -24.86 3.24
N GLY A 198 -5.93 -23.67 3.83
CA GLY A 198 -6.02 -23.42 5.26
C GLY A 198 -7.21 -22.52 5.59
N ALA A 199 -7.74 -22.67 6.81
CA ALA A 199 -8.77 -21.78 7.32
C ALA A 199 -8.68 -21.57 8.84
N ILE A 200 -8.83 -20.32 9.27
CA ILE A 200 -8.91 -19.94 10.68
C ILE A 200 -10.31 -19.37 10.95
N SER A 201 -11.07 -20.09 11.79
CA SER A 201 -12.45 -19.69 12.14
C SER A 201 -12.47 -18.87 13.43
N PHE A 202 -13.15 -17.72 13.42
CA PHE A 202 -13.28 -16.86 14.59
C PHE A 202 -14.66 -16.20 14.69
N LYS A 203 -15.04 -15.83 15.92
CA LYS A 203 -16.25 -15.05 16.18
C LYS A 203 -15.93 -13.58 16.07
N LEU A 204 -16.80 -12.81 15.43
CA LEU A 204 -16.67 -11.37 15.31
C LEU A 204 -17.29 -10.67 16.52
N ASP A 205 -16.46 -9.99 17.31
CA ASP A 205 -16.90 -9.20 18.46
C ASP A 205 -17.18 -7.76 18.02
N ARG A 206 -18.41 -7.50 17.59
CA ARG A 206 -18.84 -6.17 17.16
C ARG A 206 -18.89 -5.14 18.28
N THR A 207 -18.79 -5.53 19.56
CA THR A 207 -18.67 -4.55 20.65
C THR A 207 -17.31 -3.84 20.64
N LYS A 208 -16.33 -4.42 19.94
CA LYS A 208 -15.01 -3.81 19.68
C LYS A 208 -14.94 -3.06 18.35
N ALA A 209 -16.02 -3.11 17.54
CA ALA A 209 -16.05 -2.39 16.29
C ALA A 209 -16.01 -0.88 16.56
N MET A 210 -15.16 -0.20 15.81
CA MET A 210 -15.04 1.25 15.83
C MET A 210 -16.09 1.77 14.84
N GLY A 211 -17.04 2.59 15.29
CA GLY A 211 -18.11 3.09 14.40
C GLY A 211 -17.57 4.01 13.28
N ARG A 212 -18.44 4.79 12.65
CA ARG A 212 -18.02 5.87 11.74
C ARG A 212 -17.90 7.21 12.45
N THR A 213 -17.06 8.08 11.89
CA THR A 213 -16.92 9.49 12.30
C THR A 213 -17.77 10.39 11.40
N LEU A 214 -17.79 10.12 10.08
CA LEU A 214 -18.55 10.89 9.11
C LEU A 214 -19.11 9.98 8.03
N LYS A 215 -20.39 10.15 7.67
CA LYS A 215 -20.97 9.57 6.46
C LYS A 215 -21.86 10.60 5.80
N LYS A 216 -21.45 11.08 4.63
CA LYS A 216 -22.16 12.12 3.90
C LYS A 216 -22.28 11.75 2.43
N THR A 217 -23.44 12.04 1.87
CA THR A 217 -23.62 12.13 0.43
C THR A 217 -23.10 13.49 -0.02
N ILE A 218 -22.27 13.49 -1.06
CA ILE A 218 -21.67 14.70 -1.64
C ILE A 218 -22.52 15.18 -2.82
N ASP A 219 -22.86 14.25 -3.73
CA ASP A 219 -23.64 14.50 -4.96
C ASP A 219 -23.17 15.72 -5.78
N GLN A 220 -21.85 15.98 -5.82
CA GLN A 220 -21.24 17.04 -6.62
C GLN A 220 -20.82 16.48 -7.97
N THR A 221 -21.21 17.14 -9.05
CA THR A 221 -20.84 16.75 -10.42
C THR A 221 -20.09 17.88 -11.11
N PHE A 222 -18.95 17.56 -11.70
CA PHE A 222 -18.13 18.48 -12.48
C PHE A 222 -18.14 18.01 -13.93
N GLU A 223 -18.50 18.91 -14.85
CA GLU A 223 -18.38 18.69 -16.29
C GLU A 223 -17.04 19.27 -16.75
N LEU A 224 -16.15 18.39 -17.19
CA LEU A 224 -14.75 18.66 -17.52
C LEU A 224 -14.52 18.29 -18.99
N GLU A 225 -14.60 19.28 -19.88
CA GLU A 225 -14.54 19.13 -21.33
C GLU A 225 -15.45 18.02 -21.89
N GLN A 226 -14.93 16.80 -21.99
CA GLN A 226 -15.63 15.61 -22.52
C GLN A 226 -15.93 14.55 -21.45
N THR A 227 -15.62 14.83 -20.19
CA THR A 227 -15.74 13.89 -19.07
C THR A 227 -16.60 14.50 -17.98
N LYS A 228 -17.53 13.73 -17.42
CA LYS A 228 -18.22 14.13 -16.19
C LYS A 228 -17.58 13.39 -15.03
N ILE A 229 -17.41 14.05 -13.89
CA ILE A 229 -16.93 13.40 -12.67
C ILE A 229 -17.92 13.73 -11.57
N LYS A 230 -18.53 12.71 -10.99
CA LYS A 230 -19.44 12.80 -9.87
C LYS A 230 -18.78 12.26 -8.62
N PHE A 231 -18.65 13.11 -7.61
CA PHE A 231 -18.36 12.70 -6.24
C PHE A 231 -19.67 12.34 -5.55
N GLU A 232 -19.82 11.07 -5.18
CA GLU A 232 -21.09 10.53 -4.69
C GLU A 232 -21.17 10.59 -3.17
N SER A 233 -20.16 10.06 -2.47
CA SER A 233 -20.19 9.98 -1.03
C SER A 233 -18.80 9.91 -0.41
N ILE A 234 -18.75 10.20 0.89
CA ILE A 234 -17.57 10.04 1.72
C ILE A 234 -17.94 9.32 3.01
N LEU A 235 -17.08 8.38 3.40
CA LEU A 235 -17.16 7.61 4.63
C LEU A 235 -15.85 7.75 5.39
N ALA A 236 -15.84 8.50 6.49
CA ALA A 236 -14.71 8.55 7.41
C ALA A 236 -14.97 7.63 8.60
N SER A 237 -14.04 6.72 8.84
CA SER A 237 -14.01 5.85 10.02
C SER A 237 -12.66 5.94 10.72
N PRO A 238 -12.52 5.40 11.93
CA PRO A 238 -11.27 5.50 12.68
C PRO A 238 -10.06 4.85 12.02
N THR A 239 -10.21 3.94 11.06
CA THR A 239 -9.05 3.33 10.36
C THR A 239 -8.71 4.00 9.03
N ARG A 240 -9.70 4.52 8.29
CA ARG A 240 -9.52 5.18 6.99
C ARG A 240 -10.69 6.09 6.62
N THR A 241 -10.46 6.95 5.64
CA THR A 241 -11.50 7.75 4.98
C THR A 241 -11.60 7.36 3.53
N VAL A 242 -12.82 7.09 3.04
CA VAL A 242 -13.05 6.62 1.68
C VAL A 242 -13.98 7.59 0.94
N ILE A 243 -13.58 8.00 -0.26
CA ILE A 243 -14.37 8.81 -1.19
C ILE A 243 -14.79 7.92 -2.35
N TYR A 244 -16.09 7.90 -2.64
CA TYR A 244 -16.67 7.18 -3.77
C TYR A 244 -17.19 8.14 -4.82
N GLY A 245 -17.05 7.76 -6.08
CA GLY A 245 -17.62 8.51 -7.19
C GLY A 245 -17.74 7.72 -8.49
N SER A 246 -18.26 8.40 -9.51
CA SER A 246 -18.46 7.89 -10.86
C SER A 246 -18.01 8.89 -11.91
N ILE A 247 -17.63 8.39 -13.08
CA ILE A 247 -17.18 9.21 -14.21
C ILE A 247 -18.18 9.12 -15.37
N GLN A 248 -18.45 7.90 -15.85
CA GLN A 248 -19.39 7.67 -16.94
C GLN A 248 -20.42 6.63 -16.54
N ASN A 249 -21.65 6.78 -17.03
CA ASN A 249 -22.63 5.70 -16.94
C ASN A 249 -22.46 4.70 -18.09
N ILE A 250 -23.10 3.53 -17.97
CA ILE A 250 -22.97 2.45 -18.95
C ILE A 250 -23.41 2.82 -20.39
N LEU A 251 -24.38 3.74 -20.54
CA LEU A 251 -24.84 4.16 -21.87
C LEU A 251 -23.81 5.04 -22.57
N GLU A 252 -23.11 5.89 -21.81
CA GLU A 252 -21.99 6.70 -22.29
C GLU A 252 -20.83 5.79 -22.69
N VAL A 253 -20.43 4.85 -21.83
CA VAL A 253 -19.38 3.87 -22.13
C VAL A 253 -19.68 3.10 -23.42
N ALA A 254 -20.90 2.61 -23.59
CA ALA A 254 -21.30 1.87 -24.78
C ALA A 254 -21.30 2.74 -26.05
N ARG A 255 -21.75 4.00 -25.94
CA ARG A 255 -21.74 4.95 -27.07
C ARG A 255 -20.32 5.26 -27.52
N ASP A 256 -19.43 5.55 -26.58
CA ASP A 256 -18.04 5.92 -26.88
C ASP A 256 -17.29 4.74 -27.52
N GLN A 257 -17.56 3.52 -27.05
CA GLN A 257 -17.00 2.30 -27.65
C GLN A 257 -17.47 2.10 -29.10
N LEU A 258 -18.73 2.39 -29.42
CA LEU A 258 -19.25 2.28 -30.80
C LEU A 258 -18.68 3.36 -31.73
N ARG A 259 -18.32 4.51 -31.18
CA ARG A 259 -17.74 5.64 -31.95
C ARG A 259 -16.22 5.54 -32.13
N GLY A 260 -15.56 4.63 -31.42
CA GLY A 260 -14.10 4.56 -31.39
C GLY A 260 -13.48 5.72 -30.59
N GLU A 261 -14.26 6.33 -29.69
CA GLU A 261 -13.86 7.48 -28.84
C GLU A 261 -13.70 7.02 -27.39
N ARG A 262 -13.24 5.78 -27.19
CA ARG A 262 -13.24 5.15 -25.86
C ARG A 262 -12.31 5.91 -24.91
N LEU A 263 -12.87 6.32 -23.77
CA LEU A 263 -12.12 6.78 -22.61
C LEU A 263 -11.57 5.59 -21.82
N ARG A 264 -10.27 5.62 -21.54
CA ARG A 264 -9.62 4.76 -20.54
C ARG A 264 -8.96 5.69 -19.53
N MET A 265 -9.36 5.61 -18.27
CA MET A 265 -8.71 6.38 -17.20
C MET A 265 -7.61 5.53 -16.58
N ASN A 266 -6.42 6.12 -16.49
CA ASN A 266 -5.26 5.47 -15.90
C ASN A 266 -5.11 5.87 -14.43
N HIS A 267 -5.35 7.16 -14.13
CA HIS A 267 -5.15 7.70 -12.80
C HIS A 267 -6.07 8.89 -12.53
N LEU A 268 -6.53 9.03 -11.29
CA LEU A 268 -7.30 10.17 -10.80
C LEU A 268 -6.63 10.65 -9.51
N THR A 269 -6.18 11.90 -9.48
CA THR A 269 -5.52 12.48 -8.31
C THR A 269 -6.50 13.36 -7.55
N VAL A 270 -6.82 12.93 -6.34
CA VAL A 270 -7.71 13.62 -5.41
C VAL A 270 -6.96 13.83 -4.10
N SER A 271 -6.98 15.05 -3.60
CA SER A 271 -6.45 15.41 -2.29
C SER A 271 -7.60 15.65 -1.31
N LEU A 272 -7.45 15.12 -0.09
CA LEU A 272 -8.38 15.35 1.02
C LEU A 272 -7.72 16.30 2.02
N ILE A 273 -8.39 17.40 2.33
CA ILE A 273 -7.83 18.49 3.13
C ILE A 273 -8.73 18.75 4.33
N ALA A 274 -8.22 18.58 5.54
CA ALA A 274 -8.94 18.81 6.78
C ALA A 274 -8.44 20.06 7.52
N ASN A 275 -9.32 20.69 8.30
CA ASN A 275 -8.97 21.77 9.24
C ASN A 275 -8.09 22.87 8.59
N ASN A 276 -6.97 23.23 9.23
CA ASN A 276 -6.04 24.30 8.83
C ASN A 276 -5.17 23.92 7.60
N ASN A 277 -5.80 23.45 6.52
CA ASN A 277 -5.14 22.94 5.31
C ASN A 277 -4.23 21.72 5.54
N GLU A 278 -4.58 20.85 6.48
CA GLU A 278 -3.89 19.58 6.67
C GLU A 278 -4.26 18.62 5.54
N VAL A 279 -3.28 18.23 4.73
CA VAL A 279 -3.47 17.22 3.68
C VAL A 279 -3.44 15.85 4.31
N ILE A 280 -4.54 15.11 4.18
CA ILE A 280 -4.66 13.74 4.67
C ILE A 280 -3.97 12.80 3.69
N SER A 281 -3.08 11.95 4.20
CA SER A 281 -2.32 11.00 3.37
C SER A 281 -3.24 10.05 2.63
N GLN A 282 -2.97 9.84 1.34
CA GLN A 282 -3.64 8.83 0.53
C GLN A 282 -3.06 7.45 0.86
N GLN A 283 -3.94 6.47 1.09
CA GLN A 283 -3.57 5.07 1.32
C GLN A 283 -3.70 4.22 0.06
N GLY A 284 -4.60 4.60 -0.85
CA GLY A 284 -4.84 3.87 -2.09
C GLY A 284 -6.04 4.40 -2.85
N GLY A 285 -6.39 3.71 -3.92
CA GLY A 285 -7.54 4.03 -4.74
C GLY A 285 -7.73 2.98 -5.82
N GLY A 286 -8.95 2.92 -6.33
CA GLY A 286 -9.35 1.94 -7.32
C GLY A 286 -10.30 2.55 -8.33
N MET A 287 -10.34 1.95 -9.50
CA MET A 287 -11.34 2.25 -10.50
C MET A 287 -11.85 0.95 -11.10
N SER A 288 -13.14 0.89 -11.33
CA SER A 288 -13.79 -0.28 -11.91
C SER A 288 -14.71 0.14 -13.03
N THR A 289 -14.90 -0.77 -13.98
CA THR A 289 -15.90 -0.64 -15.03
C THR A 289 -16.85 -1.82 -14.93
N ASP A 290 -18.11 -1.55 -14.62
CA ASP A 290 -19.14 -2.55 -14.50
C ASP A 290 -20.47 -2.07 -15.12
N MET A 291 -21.59 -2.75 -14.83
CA MET A 291 -22.91 -2.36 -15.34
C MET A 291 -23.38 -0.97 -14.90
N ARG A 292 -22.75 -0.36 -13.90
CA ARG A 292 -22.97 1.02 -13.45
C ARG A 292 -22.17 2.03 -14.27
N GLY A 293 -21.24 1.56 -15.11
CA GLY A 293 -20.30 2.39 -15.85
C GLY A 293 -18.94 2.42 -15.17
N ILE A 294 -18.26 3.57 -15.20
CA ILE A 294 -16.93 3.76 -14.60
C ILE A 294 -17.10 4.38 -13.20
N THR A 295 -16.72 3.64 -12.17
CA THR A 295 -16.73 4.09 -10.77
C THR A 295 -15.33 4.12 -10.19
N PHE A 296 -15.09 5.03 -9.25
CA PHE A 296 -13.81 5.15 -8.55
C PHE A 296 -13.98 5.18 -7.04
N GLU A 297 -12.91 4.79 -6.36
CA GLU A 297 -12.72 4.89 -4.92
C GLU A 297 -11.34 5.52 -4.65
N GLN A 298 -11.26 6.40 -3.66
CA GLN A 298 -10.00 6.89 -3.11
C GLN A 298 -10.01 6.75 -1.59
N SER A 299 -8.99 6.09 -1.06
CA SER A 299 -8.81 5.78 0.36
C SER A 299 -7.69 6.64 0.95
N PHE A 300 -7.94 7.21 2.13
CA PHE A 300 -7.06 8.11 2.87
C PHE A 300 -6.93 7.68 4.33
N ASP A 301 -5.96 8.24 5.05
CA ASP A 301 -5.90 8.12 6.50
C ASP A 301 -7.20 8.61 7.18
N ALA A 302 -7.41 8.19 8.43
CA ALA A 302 -8.55 8.64 9.22
C ALA A 302 -8.49 10.16 9.45
N LEU A 303 -9.66 10.79 9.47
CA LEU A 303 -9.78 12.21 9.78
C LEU A 303 -9.43 12.50 11.25
N PRO A 304 -8.94 13.72 11.56
CA PRO A 304 -8.71 14.14 12.94
C PRO A 304 -10.01 14.11 13.77
N GLU A 305 -9.91 13.81 15.07
CA GLU A 305 -11.07 13.71 15.97
C GLU A 305 -11.80 15.06 16.13
N ASP A 306 -11.07 16.17 16.07
CA ASP A 306 -11.56 17.55 16.16
C ASP A 306 -11.78 18.17 14.77
N LEU A 307 -12.50 17.45 13.90
CA LEU A 307 -12.79 17.88 12.54
C LEU A 307 -13.70 19.12 12.52
N GLN A 308 -13.19 20.23 12.00
CA GLN A 308 -13.87 21.52 11.85
C GLN A 308 -14.24 21.84 10.40
N SER A 309 -13.37 21.48 9.46
CA SER A 309 -13.57 21.69 8.03
C SER A 309 -13.01 20.54 7.22
N LEU A 310 -13.63 20.26 6.07
CA LEU A 310 -13.21 19.20 5.17
C LEU A 310 -13.39 19.65 3.72
N HIS A 311 -12.35 19.53 2.91
CA HIS A 311 -12.38 19.87 1.50
C HIS A 311 -11.84 18.71 0.68
N ILE A 312 -12.46 18.51 -0.48
CA ILE A 312 -11.98 17.60 -1.51
C ILE A 312 -11.44 18.46 -2.64
N LYS A 313 -10.21 18.16 -3.07
CA LYS A 313 -9.58 18.82 -4.20
C LYS A 313 -9.33 17.81 -5.31
N LEU A 314 -10.01 18.00 -6.44
CA LEU A 314 -9.71 17.30 -7.69
C LEU A 314 -8.53 18.00 -8.36
N GLU A 315 -7.38 17.33 -8.36
CA GLU A 315 -6.13 17.92 -8.87
C GLU A 315 -5.98 17.66 -10.36
N SER A 316 -6.01 16.40 -10.75
CA SER A 316 -5.74 15.98 -12.12
C SER A 316 -6.34 14.62 -12.45
N MET A 317 -6.38 14.33 -13.75
CA MET A 317 -6.83 13.06 -14.30
C MET A 317 -5.95 12.66 -15.48
N SER A 318 -5.39 11.45 -15.43
CA SER A 318 -4.67 10.87 -16.56
C SER A 318 -5.61 10.00 -17.39
N VAL A 319 -5.71 10.34 -18.66
CA VAL A 319 -6.65 9.76 -19.61
C VAL A 319 -5.92 9.22 -20.82
N ASP A 320 -6.39 8.10 -21.35
CA ASP A 320 -5.95 7.44 -22.58
C ASP A 320 -7.16 7.37 -23.52
N ARG A 321 -7.07 8.08 -24.64
CA ARG A 321 -8.17 8.32 -25.57
C ARG A 321 -7.83 7.70 -26.92
N ASP A 322 -8.75 6.89 -27.43
CA ASP A 322 -8.69 6.46 -28.84
C ASP A 322 -8.89 7.71 -29.72
N VAL A 323 -7.99 7.90 -30.68
CA VAL A 323 -8.00 8.96 -31.69
C VAL A 323 -7.80 8.31 -33.07
N ASN A 324 -8.02 9.05 -34.15
CA ASN A 324 -7.76 8.54 -35.50
C ASN A 324 -7.17 9.66 -36.37
N GLU A 325 -6.01 10.15 -35.94
CA GLU A 325 -5.34 11.28 -36.56
C GLU A 325 -4.27 10.83 -37.53
N LYS A 326 -4.21 11.48 -38.70
CA LYS A 326 -3.21 11.21 -39.73
C LYS A 326 -2.45 12.47 -40.08
N VAL A 327 -1.14 12.44 -39.81
CA VAL A 327 -0.26 13.59 -40.01
C VAL A 327 0.76 13.26 -41.10
N ASN A 328 0.60 13.89 -42.27
CA ASN A 328 1.58 13.75 -43.35
C ASN A 328 2.95 14.24 -42.89
N LEU A 329 3.98 13.46 -43.15
CA LEU A 329 5.35 13.73 -42.75
C LEU A 329 6.18 14.18 -43.97
N ASN A 330 7.04 15.18 -43.77
CA ASN A 330 7.96 15.65 -44.79
C ASN A 330 9.40 15.52 -44.26
N LYS A 331 10.27 14.85 -45.03
CA LYS A 331 11.68 14.65 -44.67
C LYS A 331 12.51 15.94 -44.73
N VAL A 332 12.04 16.96 -45.45
CA VAL A 332 12.74 18.25 -45.65
C VAL A 332 12.34 19.27 -44.60
N GLU A 333 11.12 19.21 -44.10
CA GLU A 333 10.63 20.13 -43.08
C GLU A 333 11.25 19.77 -41.73
N THR A 334 11.88 20.77 -41.10
CA THR A 334 12.63 20.54 -39.88
C THR A 334 11.80 20.63 -38.62
N LYS A 335 10.63 21.28 -38.63
CA LYS A 335 9.76 21.40 -37.46
C LYS A 335 8.32 21.59 -37.89
N ARG A 336 7.40 20.84 -37.30
CA ARG A 336 5.96 21.01 -37.51
C ARG A 336 5.20 20.79 -36.21
N GLU A 337 4.33 21.73 -35.86
CA GLU A 337 3.43 21.60 -34.71
C GLU A 337 2.10 21.00 -35.16
N ILE A 338 1.57 20.10 -34.33
CA ILE A 338 0.23 19.55 -34.43
C ILE A 338 -0.45 19.63 -33.07
N GLU A 339 -1.77 19.65 -33.07
CA GLU A 339 -2.59 19.64 -31.85
C GLU A 339 -3.56 18.46 -31.94
N ILE A 340 -3.59 17.62 -30.90
CA ILE A 340 -4.51 16.50 -30.78
C ILE A 340 -5.19 16.60 -29.42
N LEU A 341 -6.51 16.80 -29.40
CA LEU A 341 -7.30 16.96 -28.17
C LEU A 341 -6.72 18.03 -27.22
N GLY A 342 -6.33 19.19 -27.78
CA GLY A 342 -5.73 20.29 -26.99
C GLY A 342 -4.27 20.07 -26.61
N GLN A 343 -3.67 18.94 -26.97
CA GLN A 343 -2.28 18.62 -26.64
C GLN A 343 -1.35 18.99 -27.79
N GLU A 344 -0.39 19.88 -27.51
CA GLU A 344 0.64 20.29 -28.47
C GLU A 344 1.71 19.21 -28.62
N ILE A 345 1.94 18.79 -29.86
CA ILE A 345 3.00 17.85 -30.24
C ILE A 345 3.81 18.47 -31.36
N GLU A 346 5.11 18.53 -31.16
CA GLU A 346 6.07 19.03 -32.14
C GLU A 346 6.73 17.84 -32.83
N ILE A 347 6.71 17.81 -34.15
CA ILE A 347 7.47 16.86 -34.96
C ILE A 347 8.78 17.55 -35.32
N ASP A 348 9.85 17.15 -34.63
CA ASP A 348 11.18 17.78 -34.71
C ASP A 348 12.01 17.29 -35.89
N ARG A 349 11.80 16.05 -36.34
CA ARG A 349 12.60 15.49 -37.43
C ARG A 349 12.00 14.20 -37.96
N VAL A 350 12.11 14.01 -39.26
CA VAL A 350 11.86 12.72 -39.92
C VAL A 350 13.09 12.36 -40.72
N TYR A 351 13.69 11.21 -40.43
CA TYR A 351 14.89 10.76 -41.14
C TYR A 351 14.92 9.25 -41.32
N GLU A 352 15.66 8.80 -42.32
CA GLU A 352 15.83 7.40 -42.62
C GLU A 352 17.28 6.98 -42.31
N SER A 353 17.44 5.81 -41.72
CA SER A 353 18.75 5.21 -41.48
C SER A 353 18.63 3.69 -41.62
N ASN A 354 19.63 3.06 -42.26
CA ASN A 354 19.62 1.64 -42.61
C ASN A 354 18.41 1.23 -43.43
N ASP A 355 17.47 0.43 -42.90
CA ASP A 355 16.21 0.03 -43.55
C ASP A 355 14.99 0.53 -42.75
N SER A 356 15.17 1.61 -41.99
CA SER A 356 14.16 2.13 -41.07
C SER A 356 13.93 3.63 -41.22
N THR A 357 12.76 4.06 -40.77
CA THR A 357 12.34 5.44 -40.65
C THR A 357 12.20 5.82 -39.19
N PHE A 358 12.67 7.01 -38.83
CA PHE A 358 12.68 7.56 -37.49
C PHE A 358 11.93 8.88 -37.46
N VAL A 359 11.06 9.04 -36.48
CA VAL A 359 10.28 10.26 -36.27
C VAL A 359 10.57 10.77 -34.87
N THR A 360 11.25 11.90 -34.76
CA THR A 360 11.52 12.58 -33.49
C THR A 360 10.37 13.53 -33.18
N ILE A 361 9.79 13.39 -32.00
CA ILE A 361 8.71 14.25 -31.50
C ILE A 361 9.04 14.84 -30.13
N THR A 362 8.53 16.03 -29.85
CA THR A 362 8.56 16.66 -28.54
C THR A 362 7.15 17.02 -28.09
N SER A 363 6.81 16.62 -26.87
CA SER A 363 5.49 16.86 -26.24
C SER A 363 5.69 17.15 -24.75
N ASP A 364 4.65 17.63 -24.07
CA ASP A 364 4.66 17.69 -22.61
C ASP A 364 4.90 16.29 -22.01
N GLU A 365 5.54 16.24 -20.84
CA GLU A 365 5.93 14.98 -20.18
C GLU A 365 4.75 14.03 -19.99
N SER A 366 3.58 14.58 -19.63
CA SER A 366 2.33 13.85 -19.45
C SER A 366 1.71 13.34 -20.74
N THR A 367 2.13 13.85 -21.91
CA THR A 367 1.55 13.51 -23.21
C THR A 367 2.37 12.43 -23.91
N VAL A 368 1.71 11.33 -24.26
CA VAL A 368 2.33 10.14 -24.86
C VAL A 368 1.43 9.58 -25.96
N LEU A 369 1.99 9.35 -27.14
CA LEU A 369 1.33 8.60 -28.21
C LEU A 369 1.39 7.10 -27.87
N THR A 370 0.32 6.53 -27.34
CA THR A 370 0.28 5.16 -26.83
C THR A 370 0.03 4.11 -27.90
N ARG A 371 -0.57 4.50 -29.03
CA ARG A 371 -0.72 3.64 -30.21
C ARG A 371 -0.49 4.45 -31.47
N VAL A 372 0.60 4.16 -32.15
CA VAL A 372 1.04 4.89 -33.34
C VAL A 372 1.62 3.94 -34.37
N TYR A 373 1.32 4.23 -35.62
CA TYR A 373 1.80 3.55 -36.80
C TYR A 373 2.42 4.57 -37.76
N LEU A 374 3.29 4.09 -38.64
CA LEU A 374 3.78 4.87 -39.76
C LEU A 374 3.18 4.30 -41.05
N MET A 375 2.47 5.13 -41.79
CA MET A 375 2.04 4.81 -43.15
C MET A 375 3.22 5.09 -44.08
N ILE A 376 3.72 4.05 -44.75
CA ILE A 376 4.80 4.13 -45.74
C ILE A 376 4.24 3.70 -47.09
N ASP A 377 4.11 4.65 -48.02
CA ASP A 377 3.58 4.43 -49.37
C ASP A 377 2.22 3.69 -49.38
N GLY A 378 1.39 4.00 -48.38
CA GLY A 378 0.05 3.42 -48.21
C GLY A 378 -0.01 2.14 -47.37
N ASN A 379 1.13 1.57 -46.96
CA ASN A 379 1.18 0.41 -46.07
C ASN A 379 1.39 0.84 -44.62
N GLU A 380 0.68 0.21 -43.69
CA GLU A 380 0.81 0.48 -42.27
C GLU A 380 1.98 -0.30 -41.65
N VAL A 381 2.83 0.39 -40.89
CA VAL A 381 4.01 -0.17 -40.22
C VAL A 381 3.91 0.09 -38.72
N GLU A 382 4.09 -0.97 -37.93
CA GLU A 382 4.05 -0.89 -36.47
C GLU A 382 5.29 -0.22 -35.88
N LEU A 383 5.09 0.51 -34.79
CA LEU A 383 6.19 1.05 -33.98
C LEU A 383 7.02 -0.10 -33.38
N GLN A 384 8.31 -0.16 -33.69
CA GLN A 384 9.19 -1.19 -33.15
C GLN A 384 9.63 -0.86 -31.72
N ASN A 385 10.07 0.38 -31.49
CA ASN A 385 10.46 0.87 -30.17
C ASN A 385 10.51 2.41 -30.16
N THR A 386 10.54 2.98 -28.96
CA THR A 386 10.76 4.41 -28.72
C THR A 386 12.05 4.61 -27.95
N VAL A 387 12.85 5.59 -28.36
CA VAL A 387 14.07 6.00 -27.67
C VAL A 387 13.86 7.39 -27.09
N THR A 388 14.04 7.54 -25.78
CA THR A 388 14.07 8.86 -25.13
C THR A 388 15.38 9.55 -25.45
N GLU A 389 15.30 10.75 -26.03
CA GLU A 389 16.50 11.54 -26.37
C GLU A 389 16.78 12.62 -25.34
N ASN A 390 15.77 13.38 -24.90
CA ASN A 390 15.97 14.52 -24.01
C ASN A 390 14.76 14.82 -23.11
N LEU A 391 15.03 15.46 -21.97
CA LEU A 391 14.07 16.00 -21.02
C LEU A 391 14.43 17.45 -20.71
N ASP A 392 13.62 18.38 -21.20
CA ASP A 392 13.84 19.80 -21.03
C ASP A 392 12.86 20.38 -20.00
N LYS A 393 13.39 20.86 -18.87
CA LYS A 393 12.61 21.58 -17.88
C LYS A 393 12.53 23.06 -18.25
N LEU A 394 11.32 23.53 -18.56
CA LEU A 394 11.04 24.91 -18.87
C LEU A 394 11.08 25.81 -17.61
N PRO A 395 11.31 27.13 -17.75
CA PRO A 395 11.37 28.06 -16.61
C PRO A 395 10.09 28.14 -15.78
N ASP A 396 8.94 27.80 -16.36
CA ASP A 396 7.63 27.72 -15.70
C ASP A 396 7.42 26.42 -14.92
N GLY A 397 8.39 25.50 -14.96
CA GLY A 397 8.37 24.22 -14.27
C GLY A 397 7.81 23.05 -15.09
N ARG A 398 7.24 23.30 -16.27
CA ARG A 398 6.81 22.23 -17.19
C ARG A 398 8.02 21.46 -17.71
N ILE A 399 7.82 20.18 -18.02
CA ILE A 399 8.86 19.31 -18.58
C ILE A 399 8.38 18.91 -19.97
N ARG A 400 9.22 19.17 -20.99
CA ARG A 400 9.03 18.65 -22.35
C ARG A 400 9.91 17.43 -22.55
N HIS A 401 9.40 16.43 -23.24
CA HIS A 401 10.08 15.17 -23.48
C HIS A 401 10.21 14.92 -24.97
N THR A 402 11.45 14.82 -25.44
CA THR A 402 11.80 14.49 -26.82
C THR A 402 12.03 12.99 -26.96
N ARG A 403 11.30 12.37 -27.88
CA ARG A 403 11.29 10.92 -28.11
C ARG A 403 11.44 10.64 -29.60
N THR A 404 12.26 9.67 -29.95
CA THR A 404 12.39 9.17 -31.32
C THR A 404 11.69 7.83 -31.48
N LEU A 405 10.68 7.84 -32.33
CA LEU A 405 9.87 6.69 -32.72
C LEU A 405 10.57 5.95 -33.87
N HIS A 406 10.77 4.64 -33.72
CA HIS A 406 11.44 3.82 -34.73
C HIS A 406 10.47 2.88 -35.44
N PHE A 407 10.41 3.00 -36.77
CA PHE A 407 9.56 2.18 -37.63
C PHE A 407 10.42 1.44 -38.68
N PRO A 408 10.27 0.12 -38.83
CA PRO A 408 10.97 -0.64 -39.85
C PRO A 408 10.39 -0.36 -41.24
N GLY A 409 11.23 0.02 -42.20
CA GLY A 409 10.83 0.35 -43.56
C GLY A 409 11.17 1.78 -43.97
N LYS A 410 11.09 2.02 -45.28
CA LYS A 410 11.36 3.30 -45.94
C LYS A 410 10.43 3.51 -47.10
N GLY A 411 10.21 4.77 -47.45
CA GLY A 411 9.36 5.12 -48.58
C GLY A 411 9.30 6.62 -48.81
N ASP A 412 8.63 7.01 -49.89
CA ASP A 412 8.57 8.41 -50.29
C ASP A 412 7.40 9.14 -49.61
N ASN A 413 6.25 8.48 -49.49
CA ASN A 413 5.07 9.04 -48.85
C ASN A 413 4.94 8.52 -47.42
N LEU A 414 5.15 9.43 -46.46
CA LEU A 414 5.12 9.11 -45.04
C LEU A 414 3.93 9.83 -44.37
N ALA A 415 3.19 9.13 -43.52
CA ALA A 415 2.24 9.75 -42.62
C ALA A 415 2.21 9.05 -41.26
N LEU A 416 2.26 9.82 -40.18
CA LEU A 416 2.08 9.30 -38.83
C LEU A 416 0.60 9.06 -38.60
N HIS A 417 0.23 7.81 -38.32
CA HIS A 417 -1.13 7.41 -38.00
C HIS A 417 -1.22 7.18 -36.49
N ILE A 418 -1.89 8.09 -35.80
CA ILE A 418 -2.01 8.10 -34.34
C ILE A 418 -3.40 7.59 -34.00
N GLU A 419 -3.44 6.40 -33.39
CA GLU A 419 -4.68 5.75 -32.98
C GLU A 419 -5.01 5.99 -31.50
N ARG A 420 -4.01 6.38 -30.69
CA ARG A 420 -4.22 6.58 -29.27
C ARG A 420 -3.22 7.54 -28.64
N ILE A 421 -3.72 8.36 -27.73
CA ILE A 421 -2.94 9.34 -26.97
C ILE A 421 -3.33 9.29 -25.49
N THR A 422 -2.32 9.27 -24.62
CA THR A 422 -2.45 9.48 -23.18
C THR A 422 -1.99 10.89 -22.82
N PHE A 423 -2.73 11.58 -21.97
CA PHE A 423 -2.34 12.87 -21.39
C PHE A 423 -2.93 13.06 -19.99
N THR A 424 -2.49 14.11 -19.29
CA THR A 424 -3.01 14.48 -17.96
C THR A 424 -3.74 15.81 -18.04
N GLU A 425 -5.02 15.80 -17.70
CA GLU A 425 -5.87 16.98 -17.54
C GLU A 425 -5.72 17.53 -16.11
N LEU A 426 -5.55 18.85 -15.97
CA LEU A 426 -5.41 19.53 -14.68
C LEU A 426 -6.66 20.37 -14.38
N TYR A 427 -7.24 20.24 -13.18
CA TYR A 427 -8.51 20.90 -12.85
C TYR A 427 -8.43 21.85 -11.66
N ASN A 428 -7.64 21.52 -10.63
CA ASN A 428 -7.52 22.32 -9.40
C ASN A 428 -8.87 22.76 -8.78
N ILE A 429 -9.88 21.91 -8.87
CA ILE A 429 -11.22 22.18 -8.33
C ILE A 429 -11.25 21.78 -6.87
N THR A 430 -11.64 22.69 -5.99
CA THR A 430 -11.80 22.43 -4.54
C THR A 430 -13.23 22.71 -4.12
N PHE A 431 -13.83 21.80 -3.35
CA PHE A 431 -15.16 22.00 -2.78
C PHE A 431 -15.22 21.49 -1.34
N GLU A 432 -16.08 22.12 -0.53
CA GLU A 432 -16.26 21.79 0.88
C GLU A 432 -17.23 20.59 1.04
N VAL A 433 -16.90 19.72 1.98
CA VAL A 433 -17.78 18.64 2.46
C VAL A 433 -18.38 19.07 3.80
N PRO A 434 -19.72 19.15 3.91
CA PRO A 434 -20.37 19.51 5.17
C PRO A 434 -20.04 18.53 6.30
N VAL A 435 -19.48 19.07 7.39
CA VAL A 435 -19.00 18.28 8.54
C VAL A 435 -20.10 18.03 9.59
N ASN A 436 -21.17 18.84 9.59
CA ASN A 436 -22.31 18.77 10.51
C ASN A 436 -23.52 18.05 9.91
#